data_AF-A0A0L0LPB5-F1
#
_entry.id   AF-A0A0L0LPB5-F1
#
_cell.length_a   1.000
_cell.length_b   1.000
_cell.length_c   1.000
_cell.angle_alpha   90.00
_cell.angle_beta   90.00
_cell.angle_gamma   90.00
#
_symmetry.space_group_name_H-M   'P 1'
#
loop_
_entity.id
_entity.type
_entity.pdbx_description
1 polymer ?
#
loop_
_entity_poly.entity_id
_entity_poly.type
_entity_poly.pdbx_seq_one_letter_code
_entity_poly.pdbx_strand_id
1 'polypeptide(L)'
;MNFVKTAIPVLFVAVALILPQVSFAAATFFDPIIPPECHCEQSAPDFGCVMQIIQNVMNFGVSISVIAVTLALAYGGILWILSPVNPQNREIAKTALLNSVIGIVIVLGAWLIVDFVMKTFYGGQFGPWNEIIMSEEGTQCLQVKKPAAPAGTTTDGKPTDGGLGTTENPKPQTGPSGSDKKWEDFFSFDSSAIKAGAGAISGSLDTMLGCMVPKLPAGVGRISALTDSYVQTDSTKIAHCAKVGKEGDSSCKHTWASCHYGGKTCGESYAVDFGDEENSSKLIAAAKACGASRAVVENGNHVHVAMPNQCGGQKSNSCQ
;
A
#
# COMPACT_ATOMS: atom_id res chain seq x y z
N MET A 1 -7.31 -28.89 -49.94
CA MET A 1 -6.09 -28.06 -49.75
C MET A 1 -6.35 -26.54 -49.73
N ASN A 2 -7.47 -26.04 -50.28
CA ASN A 2 -7.78 -24.60 -50.28
C ASN A 2 -8.40 -24.11 -48.96
N PHE A 3 -9.14 -24.97 -48.24
CA PHE A 3 -9.78 -24.63 -46.96
C PHE A 3 -8.77 -24.31 -45.85
N VAL A 4 -7.65 -25.04 -45.81
CA VAL A 4 -6.57 -24.80 -44.82
C VAL A 4 -5.83 -23.49 -45.11
N LYS A 5 -5.71 -23.10 -46.38
CA LYS A 5 -5.03 -21.86 -46.80
C LYS A 5 -5.83 -20.60 -46.45
N THR A 6 -7.16 -20.67 -46.41
CA THR A 6 -8.03 -19.56 -46.00
C THR A 6 -8.36 -19.57 -44.51
N ALA A 7 -8.43 -20.74 -43.86
CA ALA A 7 -8.77 -20.84 -42.44
C ALA A 7 -7.65 -20.33 -41.52
N ILE A 8 -6.37 -20.56 -41.85
CA ILE A 8 -5.23 -20.12 -41.04
C ILE A 8 -5.14 -18.58 -40.90
N PRO A 9 -5.19 -17.77 -41.98
CA PRO A 9 -5.13 -16.31 -41.83
C PRO A 9 -6.38 -15.75 -41.12
N VAL A 10 -7.57 -16.33 -41.34
CA VAL A 10 -8.80 -15.92 -40.64
C VAL A 10 -8.72 -16.23 -39.15
N LEU A 11 -8.21 -17.40 -38.78
CA LEU A 11 -7.99 -17.76 -37.38
C LEU A 11 -6.92 -16.87 -36.73
N PHE A 12 -5.85 -16.52 -37.45
CA PHE A 12 -4.81 -15.64 -36.94
C PHE A 12 -5.30 -14.21 -36.71
N VAL A 13 -6.13 -13.68 -37.62
CA VAL A 13 -6.79 -12.36 -37.46
C VAL A 13 -7.82 -12.40 -36.33
N ALA A 14 -8.61 -13.47 -36.21
CA ALA A 14 -9.56 -13.64 -35.11
C ALA A 14 -8.85 -13.74 -33.75
N VAL A 15 -7.76 -14.52 -33.66
CA VAL A 15 -6.94 -14.62 -32.45
C VAL A 15 -6.28 -13.28 -32.13
N ALA A 16 -5.72 -12.57 -33.12
CA ALA A 16 -5.14 -11.23 -32.93
C ALA A 16 -6.16 -10.16 -32.50
N LEU A 17 -7.44 -10.31 -32.86
CA LEU A 17 -8.54 -9.44 -32.42
C LEU A 17 -9.08 -9.81 -31.04
N ILE A 18 -8.93 -11.08 -30.61
CA ILE A 18 -9.42 -11.58 -29.32
C ILE A 18 -8.35 -11.45 -28.22
N LEU A 19 -7.06 -11.54 -28.55
CA LEU A 19 -5.94 -11.41 -27.61
C LEU A 19 -5.91 -10.09 -26.81
N PRO A 20 -6.30 -8.91 -27.35
CA PRO A 20 -6.39 -7.70 -26.55
C PRO A 20 -7.54 -7.75 -25.54
N GLN A 21 -8.62 -8.46 -25.85
CA GLN A 21 -9.87 -8.46 -25.07
C GLN A 21 -9.68 -9.04 -23.66
N VAL A 22 -8.74 -9.98 -23.49
CA VAL A 22 -8.49 -10.64 -22.19
C VAL A 22 -7.61 -9.81 -21.24
N SER A 23 -6.93 -8.77 -21.74
CA SER A 23 -6.11 -7.87 -20.91
C SER A 23 -6.89 -6.65 -20.40
N PHE A 24 -8.05 -6.32 -20.97
CA PHE A 24 -8.83 -5.11 -20.63
C PHE A 24 -9.85 -5.30 -19.49
N ALA A 25 -9.97 -6.49 -18.91
CA ALA A 25 -10.93 -6.71 -17.81
C ALA A 25 -10.43 -6.22 -16.42
N ALA A 26 -9.14 -5.85 -16.29
CA ALA A 26 -8.54 -5.43 -15.02
C ALA A 26 -8.14 -3.94 -14.95
N ALA A 27 -8.34 -3.16 -16.03
CA ALA A 27 -8.01 -1.74 -16.05
C ALA A 27 -9.25 -0.89 -15.77
N THR A 28 -9.35 -0.32 -14.57
CA THR A 28 -10.29 0.75 -14.26
C THR A 28 -9.85 2.03 -14.98
N PHE A 29 -10.33 2.23 -16.22
CA PHE A 29 -9.96 3.38 -17.06
C PHE A 29 -10.36 4.75 -16.47
N PHE A 30 -11.31 4.76 -15.53
CA PHE A 30 -11.92 5.96 -14.96
C PHE A 30 -11.97 5.90 -13.44
N ASP A 31 -10.82 5.64 -12.82
CA ASP A 31 -10.72 5.84 -11.38
C ASP A 31 -10.95 7.31 -11.00
N PRO A 32 -11.48 7.59 -9.79
CA PRO A 32 -11.67 8.95 -9.33
C PRO A 32 -10.37 9.77 -9.40
N ILE A 33 -10.43 10.94 -10.04
CA ILE A 33 -9.29 11.86 -10.12
C ILE A 33 -8.78 12.20 -8.71
N ILE A 34 -9.72 12.49 -7.81
CA ILE A 34 -9.45 12.63 -6.39
C ILE A 34 -9.74 11.28 -5.74
N PRO A 35 -8.70 10.54 -5.32
CA PRO A 35 -8.91 9.25 -4.70
C PRO A 35 -9.48 9.45 -3.28
N PRO A 36 -10.29 8.50 -2.77
CA PRO A 36 -11.01 8.67 -1.52
C PRO A 36 -10.09 8.89 -0.31
N GLU A 37 -8.84 8.45 -0.38
CA GLU A 37 -7.84 8.66 0.67
C GLU A 37 -7.37 10.13 0.75
N CYS A 38 -7.67 10.94 -0.26
CA CYS A 38 -7.49 12.39 -0.25
C CYS A 38 -8.70 13.17 0.29
N HIS A 39 -9.77 12.49 0.71
CA HIS A 39 -10.91 13.11 1.38
C HIS A 39 -10.60 13.30 2.87
N CYS A 40 -9.86 14.36 3.17
CA CYS A 40 -9.50 14.70 4.54
C CYS A 40 -10.68 15.37 5.27
N GLU A 41 -11.39 14.63 6.13
CA GLU A 41 -12.57 15.16 6.85
C GLU A 41 -12.23 16.22 7.93
N GLN A 42 -11.00 16.22 8.45
CA GLN A 42 -10.60 17.06 9.60
C GLN A 42 -9.28 17.82 9.38
N SER A 43 -8.74 17.80 8.17
CA SER A 43 -7.47 18.42 7.82
C SER A 43 -7.40 18.78 6.34
N ALA A 44 -6.37 19.52 5.92
CA ALA A 44 -6.14 19.75 4.50
C ALA A 44 -5.33 18.59 3.86
N PRO A 45 -5.48 18.34 2.55
CA PRO A 45 -4.63 17.39 1.82
C PRO A 45 -3.16 17.79 1.90
N ASP A 46 -2.29 16.80 2.07
CA ASP A 46 -0.84 17.02 2.02
C ASP A 46 -0.34 17.01 0.56
N PHE A 47 0.92 17.41 0.34
CA PHE A 47 1.57 17.40 -0.96
C PHE A 47 1.55 16.01 -1.63
N GLY A 48 1.58 14.93 -0.84
CA GLY A 48 1.40 13.56 -1.35
C GLY A 48 0.08 13.36 -2.11
N CYS A 49 -1.03 13.95 -1.63
CA CYS A 49 -2.31 13.92 -2.34
C CYS A 49 -2.26 14.73 -3.63
N VAL A 50 -1.57 15.87 -3.63
CA VAL A 50 -1.39 16.66 -4.85
C VAL A 50 -0.64 15.84 -5.91
N MET A 51 0.43 15.14 -5.53
CA MET A 51 1.17 14.28 -6.46
C MET A 51 0.32 13.11 -6.97
N GLN A 52 -0.47 12.48 -6.10
CA GLN A 52 -1.37 11.40 -6.51
C GLN A 52 -2.45 11.88 -7.48
N ILE A 53 -3.03 13.06 -7.24
CA ILE A 53 -4.00 13.66 -8.16
C ILE A 53 -3.35 13.94 -9.52
N ILE A 54 -2.13 14.47 -9.56
CA ILE A 54 -1.40 14.70 -10.82
C ILE A 54 -1.20 13.37 -11.58
N GLN A 55 -0.83 12.29 -10.87
CA GLN A 55 -0.72 10.97 -11.50
C GLN A 55 -2.06 10.49 -12.07
N ASN A 56 -3.15 10.63 -11.31
CA ASN A 56 -4.48 10.23 -11.77
C ASN A 56 -4.95 11.06 -12.97
N VAL A 57 -4.67 12.36 -13.00
CA VAL A 57 -4.96 13.24 -14.15
C VAL A 57 -4.16 12.81 -15.38
N MET A 58 -2.87 12.48 -15.23
CA MET A 58 -2.06 11.98 -16.34
C MET A 58 -2.57 10.64 -16.85
N ASN A 59 -2.88 9.70 -15.96
CA ASN A 59 -3.45 8.41 -16.32
C ASN A 59 -4.78 8.58 -17.07
N PHE A 60 -5.66 9.47 -16.59
CA PHE A 60 -6.91 9.81 -17.27
C PHE A 60 -6.67 10.40 -18.66
N GLY A 61 -5.71 11.32 -18.80
CA GLY A 61 -5.32 11.91 -20.09
C GLY A 61 -4.80 10.87 -21.08
N VAL A 62 -3.95 9.94 -20.63
CA VAL A 62 -3.45 8.82 -21.44
C VAL A 62 -4.61 7.89 -21.83
N SER A 63 -5.50 7.55 -20.90
CA SER A 63 -6.68 6.71 -21.15
C SER A 63 -7.58 7.29 -22.24
N ILE A 64 -7.94 8.57 -22.15
CA ILE A 64 -8.74 9.25 -23.19
C ILE A 64 -7.99 9.28 -24.51
N SER A 65 -6.68 9.53 -24.49
CA SER A 65 -5.86 9.56 -25.69
C SER A 65 -5.83 8.21 -26.41
N VAL A 66 -5.72 7.11 -25.67
CA VAL A 66 -5.77 5.75 -26.23
C VAL A 66 -7.13 5.48 -26.88
N ILE A 67 -8.23 5.88 -26.23
CA ILE A 67 -9.57 5.76 -26.81
C ILE A 67 -9.68 6.57 -28.11
N ALA A 68 -9.24 7.84 -28.09
CA ALA A 68 -9.29 8.72 -29.25
C ALA A 68 -8.44 8.19 -30.42
N VAL A 69 -7.21 7.72 -30.15
CA VAL A 69 -6.33 7.10 -31.15
C VAL A 69 -6.97 5.83 -31.71
N THR A 70 -7.57 5.00 -30.88
CA THR A 70 -8.25 3.77 -31.32
C THR A 70 -9.39 4.08 -32.28
N LEU A 71 -10.22 5.08 -31.95
CA LEU A 71 -11.32 5.52 -32.83
C LEU A 71 -10.80 6.12 -34.14
N ALA A 72 -9.73 6.92 -34.09
CA ALA A 72 -9.13 7.52 -35.28
C ALA A 72 -8.48 6.48 -36.20
N LEU A 73 -7.81 5.46 -35.64
CA LEU A 73 -7.28 4.32 -36.39
C LEU A 73 -8.39 3.49 -37.01
N ALA A 74 -9.48 3.22 -36.28
CA ALA A 74 -10.64 2.50 -36.80
C ALA A 74 -11.29 3.28 -37.97
N TYR A 75 -11.52 4.58 -37.80
CA TYR A 75 -12.07 5.45 -38.85
C TYR A 75 -11.15 5.49 -40.08
N GLY A 76 -9.85 5.72 -39.90
CA GLY A 76 -8.88 5.73 -40.98
C GLY A 76 -8.79 4.39 -41.71
N GLY A 77 -8.81 3.28 -40.97
CA GLY A 77 -8.78 1.93 -41.52
C GLY A 77 -10.03 1.58 -42.33
N ILE A 78 -11.21 1.89 -41.83
CA ILE A 78 -12.49 1.67 -42.53
C ILE A 78 -12.52 2.51 -43.81
N LEU A 79 -12.19 3.80 -43.73
CA LEU A 79 -12.20 4.70 -44.89
C LEU A 79 -11.20 4.25 -45.97
N TRP A 80 -10.04 3.72 -45.57
CA TRP A 80 -9.03 3.18 -46.47
C TRP A 80 -9.51 1.93 -47.24
N ILE A 81 -10.19 1.01 -46.55
CA ILE A 81 -10.69 -0.24 -47.14
C ILE A 81 -11.88 0.03 -48.07
N LEU A 82 -12.82 0.88 -47.65
CA LEU A 82 -14.07 1.13 -48.38
C LEU A 82 -13.94 2.11 -49.54
N SER A 83 -12.80 2.80 -49.68
CA SER A 83 -12.56 3.79 -50.75
C SER A 83 -11.49 3.33 -51.76
N PRO A 84 -11.72 2.26 -52.54
CA PRO A 84 -10.68 1.68 -53.40
C PRO A 84 -10.21 2.62 -54.51
N VAL A 85 -11.11 3.43 -55.08
CA VAL A 85 -10.88 4.24 -56.30
C VAL A 85 -11.04 5.75 -56.09
N ASN A 86 -11.47 6.20 -54.91
CA ASN A 86 -11.59 7.64 -54.61
C ASN A 86 -10.26 8.16 -54.03
N PRO A 87 -9.48 8.98 -54.78
CA PRO A 87 -8.18 9.46 -54.32
C PRO A 87 -8.30 10.41 -53.13
N GLN A 88 -9.37 11.20 -53.03
CA GLN A 88 -9.58 12.13 -51.92
C GLN A 88 -9.78 11.40 -50.59
N ASN A 89 -10.63 10.36 -50.57
CA ASN A 89 -10.87 9.57 -49.37
C ASN A 89 -9.63 8.78 -48.93
N ARG A 90 -8.80 8.35 -49.89
CA ARG A 90 -7.52 7.69 -49.58
C ARG A 90 -6.54 8.63 -48.89
N GLU A 91 -6.45 9.89 -49.33
CA GLU A 91 -5.57 10.85 -48.66
C GLU A 91 -6.07 11.21 -47.26
N ILE A 92 -7.39 11.34 -47.06
CA ILE A 92 -7.97 11.54 -45.71
C ILE A 92 -7.64 10.36 -44.80
N ALA A 93 -7.79 9.13 -45.30
CA ALA A 93 -7.51 7.93 -44.53
C ALA A 93 -6.02 7.80 -44.15
N LYS A 94 -5.09 8.05 -45.09
CA LYS A 94 -3.64 8.09 -44.78
C LYS A 94 -3.32 9.12 -43.71
N THR A 95 -3.88 10.32 -43.85
CA THR A 95 -3.66 11.42 -42.92
C THR A 95 -4.17 11.06 -41.53
N ALA A 96 -5.36 10.47 -41.42
CA ALA A 96 -5.92 10.00 -40.16
C ALA A 96 -5.03 8.93 -39.50
N LEU A 97 -4.56 7.95 -40.27
CA LEU A 97 -3.69 6.89 -39.76
C LEU A 97 -2.33 7.43 -39.28
N LEU A 98 -1.67 8.27 -40.09
CA LEU A 98 -0.38 8.86 -39.74
C LEU A 98 -0.50 9.78 -38.52
N ASN A 99 -1.51 10.63 -38.47
CA ASN A 99 -1.73 11.52 -37.32
C ASN A 99 -2.02 10.75 -36.04
N SER A 100 -2.72 9.61 -36.13
CA SER A 100 -2.97 8.74 -34.98
C SER A 100 -1.69 8.10 -34.44
N VAL A 101 -0.80 7.64 -35.34
CA VAL A 101 0.51 7.07 -34.98
C VAL A 101 1.42 8.15 -34.37
N ILE A 102 1.44 9.35 -34.94
CA ILE A 102 2.20 10.47 -34.39
C ILE A 102 1.65 10.84 -33.00
N GLY A 103 0.32 10.89 -32.85
CA GLY A 103 -0.35 11.19 -31.59
C GLY A 103 0.03 10.21 -30.47
N ILE A 104 -0.01 8.89 -30.73
CA ILE A 104 0.35 7.92 -29.70
C ILE A 104 1.84 7.99 -29.32
N VAL A 105 2.73 8.25 -30.29
CA VAL A 105 4.17 8.44 -30.02
C VAL A 105 4.40 9.67 -29.15
N ILE A 106 3.69 10.77 -29.42
CA ILE A 106 3.80 12.00 -28.61
C ILE A 106 3.30 11.77 -27.19
N VAL A 107 2.13 11.14 -27.02
CA VAL A 107 1.53 10.90 -25.69
C VAL A 107 2.41 9.98 -24.85
N LEU A 108 2.83 8.84 -25.41
CA LEU A 108 3.72 7.91 -24.71
C LEU A 108 5.11 8.50 -24.47
N GLY A 109 5.64 9.27 -25.43
CA GLY A 109 6.91 9.98 -25.30
C GLY A 109 6.87 11.02 -24.18
N ALA A 110 5.81 11.82 -24.10
CA ALA A 110 5.65 12.81 -23.03
C ALA A 110 5.58 12.15 -21.65
N TRP A 111 4.80 11.07 -21.51
CA TRP A 111 4.72 10.30 -20.27
C TRP A 111 6.09 9.74 -19.86
N LEU A 112 6.82 9.13 -20.80
CA LEU A 112 8.13 8.54 -20.57
C LEU A 112 9.19 9.60 -20.21
N ILE A 113 9.13 10.80 -20.80
CA ILE A 113 10.05 11.89 -20.46
C ILE A 113 9.86 12.34 -19.00
N VAL A 114 8.61 12.58 -18.57
CA VAL A 114 8.32 12.97 -17.18
C VAL A 114 8.84 11.89 -16.24
N ASP A 115 8.49 10.64 -16.52
CA ASP A 115 8.89 9.47 -15.76
C ASP A 115 10.42 9.30 -15.65
N PHE A 116 11.14 9.48 -16.76
CA PHE A 116 12.60 9.44 -16.84
C PHE A 116 13.25 10.57 -16.02
N VAL A 117 12.75 11.80 -16.15
CA VAL A 117 13.26 12.95 -15.39
C VAL A 117 13.11 12.69 -13.90
N MET A 118 11.92 12.30 -13.44
CA MET A 118 11.68 12.04 -12.02
C MET A 118 12.58 10.92 -11.49
N LYS A 119 12.78 9.83 -12.23
CA LYS A 119 13.68 8.75 -11.78
C LYS A 119 15.14 9.16 -11.73
N THR A 120 15.59 9.96 -12.68
CA THR A 120 16.99 10.42 -12.73
C THR A 120 17.34 11.28 -11.53
N PHE A 121 16.42 12.13 -11.09
CA PHE A 121 16.66 13.01 -9.94
C PHE A 121 16.44 12.33 -8.58
N TYR A 122 15.57 11.31 -8.51
CA TYR A 122 15.17 10.70 -7.23
C TYR A 122 15.60 9.22 -7.05
N GLY A 123 16.32 8.61 -8.00
CA GLY A 123 16.98 7.31 -7.84
C GLY A 123 16.06 6.08 -7.86
N GLY A 124 14.84 6.18 -8.41
CA GLY A 124 13.82 5.11 -8.42
C GLY A 124 13.95 4.06 -9.54
N GLN A 125 13.26 2.92 -9.39
CA GLN A 125 13.11 1.88 -10.42
C GLN A 125 12.10 2.27 -11.51
N PHE A 126 12.08 1.54 -12.64
CA PHE A 126 11.10 1.76 -13.73
C PHE A 126 9.65 1.41 -13.28
N GLY A 127 8.87 2.41 -12.88
CA GLY A 127 7.42 2.36 -12.60
C GLY A 127 6.79 3.77 -12.46
N PRO A 128 5.53 3.95 -12.03
CA PRO A 128 4.92 5.27 -11.85
C PRO A 128 5.76 6.20 -10.95
N TRP A 129 6.08 7.42 -11.42
CA TRP A 129 6.99 8.33 -10.71
C TRP A 129 6.44 8.86 -9.37
N ASN A 130 5.12 8.87 -9.18
CA ASN A 130 4.47 9.31 -7.94
C ASN A 130 4.90 8.46 -6.73
N GLU A 131 5.22 7.18 -6.96
CA GLU A 131 5.72 6.26 -5.93
C GLU A 131 7.09 6.69 -5.37
N ILE A 132 7.84 7.54 -6.08
CA ILE A 132 9.20 7.96 -5.69
C ILE A 132 9.17 9.16 -4.74
N ILE A 133 8.17 10.05 -4.86
CA ILE A 133 8.06 11.29 -4.06
C ILE A 133 7.16 11.10 -2.85
N MET A 134 6.25 10.13 -2.90
CA MET A 134 5.55 9.69 -1.71
C MET A 134 6.57 8.99 -0.81
N SER A 135 7.03 9.68 0.24
CA SER A 135 7.75 9.01 1.31
C SER A 135 6.88 7.88 1.85
N GLU A 136 7.50 6.80 2.33
CA GLU A 136 6.84 5.75 3.14
C GLU A 136 6.07 6.32 4.37
N GLU A 137 6.20 7.63 4.63
CA GLU A 137 5.64 8.39 5.75
C GLU A 137 4.63 9.49 5.32
N GLY A 138 4.37 9.67 4.03
CA GLY A 138 3.53 10.76 3.51
C GLY A 138 2.04 10.52 3.78
N THR A 139 1.57 10.91 4.97
CA THR A 139 0.13 10.98 5.24
C THR A 139 -0.54 11.88 4.20
N GLN A 140 -1.44 11.32 3.39
CA GLN A 140 -2.26 12.02 2.38
C GLN A 140 -3.05 13.22 2.94
N CYS A 141 -3.16 13.31 4.26
CA CYS A 141 -3.80 14.37 5.01
C CYS A 141 -2.81 14.97 6.02
N LEU A 142 -2.72 16.30 6.07
CA LEU A 142 -1.91 17.01 7.06
C LEU A 142 -2.36 16.65 8.49
N GLN A 143 -1.43 16.29 9.36
CA GLN A 143 -1.74 16.02 10.76
C GLN A 143 -1.96 17.35 11.50
N VAL A 144 -3.21 17.63 11.91
CA VAL A 144 -3.50 18.82 12.74
C VAL A 144 -2.94 18.57 14.13
N LYS A 145 -1.78 19.15 14.43
CA LYS A 145 -1.25 19.20 15.79
C LYS A 145 -2.17 20.09 16.62
N LYS A 146 -3.05 19.48 17.42
CA LYS A 146 -3.82 20.21 18.44
C LYS A 146 -2.82 20.95 19.34
N PRO A 147 -2.96 22.28 19.56
CA PRO A 147 -2.12 22.96 20.53
C PRO A 147 -2.31 22.27 21.87
N ALA A 148 -1.20 22.02 22.58
CA ALA A 148 -1.26 21.56 23.95
C ALA A 148 -2.17 22.53 24.72
N ALA A 149 -3.14 21.99 25.46
CA ALA A 149 -3.97 22.80 26.35
C ALA A 149 -3.04 23.71 27.18
N PRO A 150 -3.35 25.00 27.33
CA PRO A 150 -2.53 25.88 28.14
C PRO A 150 -2.37 25.26 29.53
N ALA A 151 -1.11 25.11 29.96
CA ALA A 151 -0.78 24.70 31.31
C ALA A 151 -1.62 25.53 32.28
N GLY A 152 -2.31 24.83 33.19
CA GLY A 152 -3.48 25.31 33.88
C GLY A 152 -3.35 26.70 34.50
N THR A 153 -4.43 27.47 34.39
CA THR A 153 -4.70 28.56 35.31
C THR A 153 -4.92 27.94 36.68
N THR A 154 -3.90 28.01 37.52
CA THR A 154 -3.98 27.82 38.96
C THR A 154 -4.92 28.90 39.51
N THR A 155 -6.05 28.50 40.07
CA THR A 155 -6.73 29.29 41.10
C THR A 155 -6.28 28.75 42.45
N ASP A 156 -5.75 29.68 43.23
CA ASP A 156 -5.17 29.57 44.56
C ASP A 156 -5.99 28.78 45.58
N GLY A 157 -5.29 28.13 46.50
CA GLY A 157 -5.88 27.77 47.80
C GLY A 157 -5.13 26.72 48.62
N LYS A 158 -4.03 27.15 49.25
CA LYS A 158 -3.49 26.71 50.57
C LYS A 158 -2.18 25.86 50.57
N PRO A 159 -1.11 26.32 51.26
CA PRO A 159 0.20 25.65 51.33
C PRO A 159 0.44 24.87 52.63
N THR A 160 1.49 24.02 52.61
CA THR A 160 2.36 23.43 53.67
C THR A 160 2.65 21.97 53.28
N ASP A 161 3.85 21.39 53.36
CA ASP A 161 5.19 21.84 53.74
C ASP A 161 6.23 20.88 53.12
N GLY A 162 7.51 21.24 53.21
CA GLY A 162 8.65 20.74 52.43
C GLY A 162 9.03 19.24 52.48
N GLY A 163 9.80 18.83 51.46
CA GLY A 163 10.54 17.57 51.40
C GLY A 163 11.38 17.45 50.12
N LEU A 164 12.68 17.72 50.23
CA LEU A 164 13.68 17.85 49.15
C LEU A 164 14.46 16.53 48.94
N GLY A 165 14.70 16.14 47.67
CA GLY A 165 15.66 15.10 47.23
C GLY A 165 15.10 13.68 47.19
N THR A 166 15.30 12.83 46.18
CA THR A 166 16.40 12.71 45.21
C THR A 166 15.92 12.02 43.92
N THR A 167 16.70 12.17 42.87
CA THR A 167 16.51 11.63 41.51
C THR A 167 16.63 10.12 41.45
N GLU A 168 15.55 9.41 41.11
CA GLU A 168 15.61 8.08 40.51
C GLU A 168 14.71 8.02 39.28
N ASN A 169 15.28 7.58 38.16
CA ASN A 169 14.56 7.24 36.93
C ASN A 169 13.50 6.16 37.23
N PRO A 170 12.22 6.34 36.89
CA PRO A 170 11.29 5.23 36.87
C PRO A 170 11.46 4.44 35.57
N LYS A 171 11.97 3.21 35.73
CA LYS A 171 11.62 2.01 34.96
C LYS A 171 10.14 2.06 34.52
N PRO A 172 9.77 1.58 33.30
CA PRO A 172 8.40 1.66 32.82
C PRO A 172 7.45 0.96 33.79
N GLN A 173 6.58 1.75 34.41
CA GLN A 173 5.55 1.25 35.29
C GLN A 173 4.44 0.64 34.44
N THR A 174 4.19 -0.64 34.68
CA THR A 174 2.90 -1.29 34.46
C THR A 174 1.81 -0.47 35.14
N GLY A 175 0.84 0.02 34.38
CA GLY A 175 -0.35 0.71 34.87
C GLY A 175 -1.61 0.22 34.15
N PRO A 176 -2.80 0.23 34.79
CA PRO A 176 -3.77 -0.85 34.71
C PRO A 176 -5.05 -0.56 33.91
N SER A 177 -5.78 -1.67 33.67
CA SER A 177 -7.07 -1.89 33.02
C SER A 177 -8.13 -0.79 33.17
N GLY A 178 -8.82 -0.55 32.05
CA GLY A 178 -10.15 0.06 31.98
C GLY A 178 -10.97 -0.64 30.88
N SER A 179 -11.80 -1.60 31.31
CA SER A 179 -12.63 -2.57 30.56
C SER A 179 -11.90 -3.83 30.08
N ASP A 180 -12.12 -4.90 30.85
CA ASP A 180 -11.46 -6.21 30.81
C ASP A 180 -11.81 -7.05 29.57
N LYS A 181 -11.37 -6.61 28.40
CA LYS A 181 -11.16 -7.52 27.28
C LYS A 181 -9.70 -7.48 26.89
N LYS A 182 -9.01 -8.59 27.18
CA LYS A 182 -7.76 -8.93 26.49
C LYS A 182 -8.02 -8.75 24.99
N TRP A 183 -7.11 -8.11 24.26
CA TRP A 183 -7.32 -7.89 22.82
C TRP A 183 -7.52 -9.22 22.09
N GLU A 184 -6.99 -10.32 22.64
CA GLU A 184 -7.18 -11.71 22.17
C GLU A 184 -8.61 -12.25 22.31
N ASP A 185 -9.46 -11.58 23.08
CA ASP A 185 -10.88 -11.89 23.21
C ASP A 185 -11.76 -10.94 22.37
N PHE A 186 -11.18 -9.82 21.91
CA PHE A 186 -11.83 -8.90 21.00
C PHE A 186 -11.62 -9.31 19.54
N PHE A 187 -10.37 -9.61 19.17
CA PHE A 187 -10.01 -10.00 17.82
C PHE A 187 -10.30 -11.48 17.55
N SER A 188 -10.69 -11.78 16.31
CA SER A 188 -10.81 -13.16 15.84
C SER A 188 -9.50 -13.62 15.21
N PHE A 189 -9.29 -14.92 15.08
CA PHE A 189 -8.05 -15.50 14.57
C PHE A 189 -8.36 -16.54 13.50
N ASP A 190 -7.59 -16.54 12.40
CA ASP A 190 -7.75 -17.54 11.33
C ASP A 190 -7.44 -18.98 11.81
N SER A 191 -6.66 -19.12 12.88
CA SER A 191 -6.42 -20.42 13.52
C SER A 191 -6.06 -20.30 15.00
N SER A 192 -6.26 -21.39 15.75
CA SER A 192 -5.85 -21.48 17.16
C SER A 192 -4.33 -21.39 17.35
N ALA A 193 -3.55 -21.75 16.33
CA ALA A 193 -2.10 -21.67 16.37
C ALA A 193 -1.62 -20.20 16.27
N ILE A 194 -2.32 -19.35 15.50
CA ILE A 194 -2.04 -17.91 15.47
C ILE A 194 -2.34 -17.30 16.85
N LYS A 195 -3.47 -17.67 17.47
CA LYS A 195 -3.81 -17.22 18.83
C LYS A 195 -2.76 -17.65 19.87
N ALA A 196 -2.17 -18.84 19.71
CA ALA A 196 -1.09 -19.31 20.58
C ALA A 196 0.20 -18.47 20.43
N GLY A 197 0.42 -17.86 19.27
CA GLY A 197 1.55 -16.96 18.98
C GLY A 197 1.47 -15.59 19.68
N ALA A 198 0.39 -15.25 20.37
CA ALA A 198 0.26 -14.01 21.13
C ALA A 198 1.32 -13.87 22.25
N GLY A 199 1.93 -14.98 22.71
CA GLY A 199 3.04 -14.92 23.67
C GLY A 199 4.40 -14.55 23.07
N ALA A 200 4.50 -14.44 21.74
CA ALA A 200 5.74 -14.16 21.02
C ALA A 200 5.75 -12.77 20.36
N ILE A 201 4.79 -11.92 20.69
CA ILE A 201 4.75 -10.51 20.24
C ILE A 201 5.45 -9.61 21.25
N SER A 202 5.95 -8.48 20.76
CA SER A 202 6.58 -7.47 21.58
C SER A 202 5.60 -6.76 22.49
N GLY A 203 6.07 -6.27 23.65
CA GLY A 203 5.23 -5.48 24.56
C GLY A 203 4.67 -4.20 23.92
N SER A 204 5.36 -3.64 22.92
CA SER A 204 4.85 -2.50 22.16
C SER A 204 3.70 -2.90 21.23
N LEU A 205 3.79 -4.05 20.56
CA LEU A 205 2.70 -4.59 19.75
C LEU A 205 1.50 -4.98 20.61
N ASP A 206 1.72 -5.61 21.76
CA ASP A 206 0.67 -5.94 22.74
C ASP A 206 -0.08 -4.69 23.22
N THR A 207 0.67 -3.64 23.59
CA THR A 207 0.10 -2.34 23.99
C THR A 207 -0.71 -1.70 22.86
N MET A 208 -0.20 -1.76 21.63
CA MET A 208 -0.90 -1.22 20.46
C MET A 208 -2.23 -1.95 20.22
N LEU A 209 -2.22 -3.29 20.24
CA LEU A 209 -3.42 -4.10 20.05
C LEU A 209 -4.48 -3.81 21.12
N GLY A 210 -4.06 -3.69 22.38
CA GLY A 210 -4.94 -3.26 23.48
C GLY A 210 -5.54 -1.87 23.26
N CYS A 211 -4.75 -0.92 22.75
CA CYS A 211 -5.22 0.43 22.41
C CYS A 211 -6.23 0.43 21.24
N MET A 212 -6.14 -0.51 20.30
CA MET A 212 -7.02 -0.57 19.14
C MET A 212 -8.44 -1.04 19.50
N VAL A 213 -8.58 -1.92 20.50
CA VAL A 213 -9.87 -2.50 20.94
C VAL A 213 -10.98 -1.44 21.10
N PRO A 214 -10.82 -0.38 21.90
CA PRO A 214 -11.87 0.63 22.08
C PRO A 214 -12.12 1.50 20.85
N LYS A 215 -11.26 1.44 19.82
CA LYS A 215 -11.36 2.26 18.60
C LYS A 215 -12.02 1.52 17.44
N LEU A 216 -12.30 0.23 17.60
CA LEU A 216 -12.84 -0.63 16.56
C LEU A 216 -14.28 -1.07 16.87
N PRO A 217 -15.16 -1.15 15.86
CA PRO A 217 -16.47 -1.77 16.02
C PRO A 217 -16.34 -3.25 16.42
N ALA A 218 -17.33 -3.76 17.13
CA ALA A 218 -17.39 -5.19 17.44
C ALA A 218 -17.39 -6.03 16.15
N GLY A 219 -16.57 -7.08 16.12
CA GLY A 219 -16.42 -7.97 14.96
C GLY A 219 -15.40 -7.51 13.92
N VAL A 220 -14.71 -6.39 14.12
CA VAL A 220 -13.62 -5.91 13.25
C VAL A 220 -12.26 -6.35 13.78
N GLY A 221 -11.41 -6.88 12.89
CA GLY A 221 -10.04 -7.32 13.15
C GLY A 221 -9.92 -8.84 13.25
N ARG A 222 -9.98 -9.52 12.10
CA ARG A 222 -9.57 -10.92 11.97
C ARG A 222 -8.06 -10.98 11.80
N ILE A 223 -7.34 -11.51 12.78
CA ILE A 223 -5.88 -11.65 12.75
C ILE A 223 -5.51 -12.91 11.97
N SER A 224 -4.76 -12.72 10.88
CA SER A 224 -4.25 -13.78 10.01
C SER A 224 -2.80 -14.14 10.30
N ALA A 225 -2.01 -13.23 10.92
CA ALA A 225 -0.69 -13.56 11.45
C ALA A 225 -0.25 -12.62 12.59
N LEU A 226 0.36 -13.18 13.63
CA LEU A 226 1.12 -12.42 14.67
C LEU A 226 2.62 -12.68 14.57
N THR A 227 2.97 -13.84 14.05
CA THR A 227 4.31 -14.36 13.79
C THR A 227 4.20 -15.25 12.55
N ASP A 228 5.32 -15.76 12.03
CA ASP A 228 5.25 -16.77 10.96
C ASP A 228 4.36 -17.95 11.35
N SER A 229 3.59 -18.46 10.39
CA SER A 229 3.00 -19.80 10.42
C SER A 229 3.96 -20.94 10.84
N TYR A 230 5.25 -20.83 10.55
CA TYR A 230 6.28 -21.79 10.96
C TYR A 230 6.75 -21.60 12.41
N VAL A 231 6.57 -20.38 12.94
CA VAL A 231 7.13 -19.91 14.21
C VAL A 231 6.12 -19.93 15.36
N GLN A 232 4.83 -20.00 15.05
CA GLN A 232 3.63 -19.85 15.91
C GLN A 232 3.72 -20.23 17.40
N THR A 233 4.58 -21.15 17.83
CA THR A 233 4.72 -21.53 19.25
C THR A 233 6.17 -21.69 19.74
N ASP A 234 7.16 -21.41 18.90
CA ASP A 234 8.56 -21.69 19.21
C ASP A 234 9.44 -20.47 18.92
N SER A 235 9.76 -19.73 19.99
CA SER A 235 10.62 -18.55 19.93
C SER A 235 12.03 -18.85 19.40
N THR A 236 12.48 -20.12 19.44
CA THR A 236 13.75 -20.50 18.80
C THR A 236 13.68 -20.44 17.28
N LYS A 237 12.49 -20.64 16.69
CA LYS A 237 12.25 -20.52 15.25
C LYS A 237 12.12 -19.07 14.79
N ILE A 238 11.63 -18.17 15.65
CA ILE A 238 11.65 -16.72 15.37
C ILE A 238 13.10 -16.26 15.19
N ALA A 239 14.00 -16.73 16.05
CA ALA A 239 15.42 -16.39 15.98
C ALA A 239 16.13 -17.00 14.77
N HIS A 240 15.70 -18.21 14.33
CA HIS A 240 16.15 -18.80 13.08
C HIS A 240 15.70 -17.96 11.88
N CYS A 241 14.39 -17.73 11.74
CA CYS A 241 13.84 -16.99 10.61
C CYS A 241 14.28 -15.53 10.56
N ALA A 242 14.53 -14.90 11.71
CA ALA A 242 15.11 -13.56 11.77
C ALA A 242 16.50 -13.49 11.10
N LYS A 243 17.31 -14.56 11.25
CA LYS A 243 18.67 -14.66 10.69
C LYS A 243 18.70 -15.06 9.23
N VAL A 244 17.93 -16.09 8.86
CA VAL A 244 18.04 -16.71 7.53
C VAL A 244 17.03 -16.15 6.53
N GLY A 245 15.85 -15.72 7.00
CA GLY A 245 14.74 -15.34 6.14
C GLY A 245 14.29 -16.44 5.18
N LYS A 246 13.30 -16.13 4.35
CA LYS A 246 12.81 -17.03 3.29
C LYS A 246 13.87 -17.40 2.26
N GLU A 247 14.91 -16.57 2.11
CA GLU A 247 16.03 -16.82 1.20
C GLU A 247 16.99 -17.90 1.70
N GLY A 248 17.14 -18.04 3.01
CA GLY A 248 18.00 -19.05 3.63
C GLY A 248 17.26 -20.31 4.08
N ASP A 249 15.96 -20.19 4.38
CA ASP A 249 15.08 -21.33 4.68
C ASP A 249 13.65 -21.06 4.17
N SER A 250 13.19 -21.87 3.23
CA SER A 250 11.85 -21.77 2.65
C SER A 250 10.70 -22.01 3.64
N SER A 251 10.98 -22.54 4.83
CA SER A 251 9.99 -22.64 5.90
C SER A 251 9.63 -21.27 6.48
N CYS A 252 10.54 -20.28 6.38
CA CYS A 252 10.27 -18.89 6.73
C CYS A 252 9.51 -18.20 5.58
N LYS A 253 8.43 -17.50 5.91
CA LYS A 253 7.52 -16.84 4.94
C LYS A 253 7.95 -15.43 4.57
N HIS A 254 8.71 -14.76 5.42
CA HIS A 254 9.17 -13.39 5.21
C HIS A 254 10.68 -13.35 5.00
N THR A 255 11.15 -12.26 4.41
CA THR A 255 12.58 -12.01 4.21
C THR A 255 13.29 -11.83 5.55
N TRP A 256 14.61 -11.94 5.53
CA TRP A 256 15.46 -11.57 6.66
C TRP A 256 15.12 -10.14 7.15
N ALA A 257 15.19 -9.89 8.47
CA ALA A 257 14.80 -8.63 9.13
C ALA A 257 13.32 -8.19 8.96
N SER A 258 12.40 -9.13 8.71
CA SER A 258 10.96 -8.88 8.80
C SER A 258 10.53 -8.50 10.22
N CYS A 259 9.57 -7.58 10.35
CA CYS A 259 8.94 -7.22 11.63
C CYS A 259 8.30 -8.41 12.34
N HIS A 260 7.79 -9.36 11.57
CA HIS A 260 7.22 -10.61 12.05
C HIS A 260 8.25 -11.48 12.80
N TYR A 261 9.55 -11.19 12.63
CA TYR A 261 10.68 -11.88 13.26
C TYR A 261 11.51 -11.00 14.20
N GLY A 262 10.99 -9.85 14.62
CA GLY A 262 11.75 -8.91 15.46
C GLY A 262 12.63 -7.93 14.69
N GLY A 263 12.62 -7.99 13.35
CA GLY A 263 13.32 -7.02 12.54
C GLY A 263 14.85 -7.04 12.75
N LYS A 264 15.49 -5.87 12.95
CA LYS A 264 16.95 -5.78 13.14
C LYS A 264 17.45 -6.33 14.48
N THR A 265 16.62 -6.31 15.51
CA THR A 265 16.99 -6.77 16.87
C THR A 265 16.79 -8.26 17.05
N CYS A 266 15.95 -8.88 16.20
CA CYS A 266 15.54 -10.28 16.28
C CYS A 266 14.82 -10.62 17.61
N GLY A 267 13.89 -11.56 17.55
CA GLY A 267 13.13 -11.99 18.73
C GLY A 267 11.64 -11.77 18.54
N GLU A 268 11.01 -11.07 19.48
CA GLU A 268 9.56 -10.91 19.49
C GLU A 268 9.03 -10.19 18.24
N SER A 269 7.81 -10.53 17.81
CA SER A 269 7.20 -9.88 16.65
C SER A 269 6.78 -8.44 16.95
N TYR A 270 7.06 -7.55 16.01
CA TYR A 270 6.60 -6.15 16.00
C TYR A 270 5.51 -5.91 14.95
N ALA A 271 5.02 -6.96 14.28
CA ALA A 271 3.96 -6.85 13.28
C ALA A 271 2.80 -7.81 13.50
N VAL A 272 1.66 -7.43 12.92
CA VAL A 272 0.43 -8.20 12.86
C VAL A 272 -0.18 -8.03 11.48
N ASP A 273 -0.67 -9.13 10.92
CA ASP A 273 -1.47 -9.13 9.70
C ASP A 273 -2.93 -9.37 10.07
N PHE A 274 -3.82 -8.51 9.58
CA PHE A 274 -5.26 -8.72 9.66
C PHE A 274 -5.79 -9.16 8.30
N GLY A 275 -6.39 -10.34 8.24
CA GLY A 275 -7.22 -10.75 7.11
C GLY A 275 -8.60 -10.11 7.18
N ASP A 276 -8.72 -8.79 7.34
CA ASP A 276 -10.02 -8.11 7.40
C ASP A 276 -9.96 -6.85 6.54
N GLU A 277 -9.68 -7.09 5.26
CA GLU A 277 -9.39 -6.10 4.23
C GLU A 277 -10.58 -5.17 3.98
N GLU A 278 -11.77 -5.70 4.17
CA GLU A 278 -13.07 -5.06 4.04
C GLU A 278 -13.31 -4.02 5.14
N ASN A 279 -12.56 -4.13 6.26
CA ASN A 279 -12.49 -3.10 7.30
C ASN A 279 -11.10 -2.45 7.39
N SER A 280 -10.29 -2.54 6.34
CA SER A 280 -8.91 -2.02 6.30
C SER A 280 -8.79 -0.56 6.72
N SER A 281 -9.71 0.30 6.27
CA SER A 281 -9.72 1.72 6.65
C SER A 281 -9.83 1.93 8.17
N LYS A 282 -10.67 1.15 8.84
CA LYS A 282 -10.86 1.21 10.31
C LYS A 282 -9.66 0.65 11.04
N LEU A 283 -9.11 -0.47 10.57
CA LEU A 283 -7.94 -1.13 11.15
C LEU A 283 -6.70 -0.24 11.04
N ILE A 284 -6.45 0.34 9.88
CA ILE A 284 -5.33 1.26 9.64
C ILE A 284 -5.47 2.50 10.52
N ALA A 285 -6.68 3.09 10.60
CA ALA A 285 -6.92 4.26 11.43
C ALA A 285 -6.70 3.96 12.93
N ALA A 286 -7.21 2.84 13.43
CA ALA A 286 -7.03 2.42 14.81
C ALA A 286 -5.56 2.13 15.13
N ALA A 287 -4.86 1.39 14.25
CA ALA A 287 -3.45 1.06 14.41
C ALA A 287 -2.55 2.31 14.45
N LYS A 288 -2.73 3.23 13.50
CA LYS A 288 -1.99 4.51 13.49
C LYS A 288 -2.28 5.35 14.72
N ALA A 289 -3.54 5.42 15.16
CA ALA A 289 -3.92 6.10 16.39
C ALA A 289 -3.33 5.45 17.66
N CYS A 290 -2.82 4.22 17.56
CA CYS A 290 -2.18 3.46 18.63
C CYS A 290 -0.66 3.34 18.49
N GLY A 291 -0.06 4.13 17.59
CA GLY A 291 1.40 4.24 17.49
C GLY A 291 2.06 3.26 16.52
N ALA A 292 1.29 2.60 15.64
CA ALA A 292 1.86 1.85 14.52
C ALA A 292 2.64 2.79 13.58
N SER A 293 3.85 2.38 13.18
CA SER A 293 4.65 3.11 12.20
C SER A 293 4.27 2.76 10.76
N ARG A 294 3.78 1.54 10.55
CA ARG A 294 3.29 1.06 9.26
C ARG A 294 1.92 0.43 9.47
N ALA A 295 0.97 0.78 8.62
CA ALA A 295 -0.36 0.16 8.57
C ALA A 295 -0.90 0.33 7.15
N VAL A 296 -0.87 -0.74 6.35
CA VAL A 296 -1.18 -0.71 4.92
C VAL A 296 -1.90 -1.99 4.49
N VAL A 297 -2.67 -1.92 3.40
CA VAL A 297 -3.14 -3.13 2.73
C VAL A 297 -2.00 -3.66 1.87
N GLU A 298 -1.51 -4.85 2.18
CA GLU A 298 -0.35 -5.44 1.50
C GLU A 298 -0.84 -6.45 0.47
N ASN A 299 -0.41 -6.28 -0.79
CA ASN A 299 -0.81 -7.11 -1.95
C ASN A 299 -2.33 -7.26 -2.16
N GLY A 300 -3.15 -6.40 -1.54
CA GLY A 300 -4.61 -6.45 -1.64
C GLY A 300 -5.28 -7.60 -0.88
N ASN A 301 -4.58 -8.31 0.01
CA ASN A 301 -5.08 -9.55 0.62
C ASN A 301 -4.81 -9.71 2.13
N HIS A 302 -4.37 -8.64 2.80
CA HIS A 302 -4.36 -8.46 4.25
C HIS A 302 -3.98 -7.02 4.59
N VAL A 303 -4.27 -6.59 5.82
CA VAL A 303 -3.78 -5.35 6.41
C VAL A 303 -2.55 -5.65 7.25
N HIS A 304 -1.38 -5.23 6.78
CA HIS A 304 -0.12 -5.35 7.50
C HIS A 304 0.08 -4.15 8.43
N VAL A 305 0.29 -4.40 9.72
CA VAL A 305 0.54 -3.37 10.73
C VAL A 305 1.85 -3.68 11.45
N ALA A 306 2.71 -2.67 11.64
CA ALA A 306 3.98 -2.81 12.34
C ALA A 306 4.32 -1.61 13.24
N MET A 307 5.01 -1.90 14.33
CA MET A 307 5.50 -0.91 15.31
C MET A 307 6.82 -0.24 14.87
N PRO A 308 7.08 1.01 15.32
CA PRO A 308 8.27 1.77 14.93
C PRO A 308 9.60 1.12 15.31
N ASN A 309 10.64 1.49 14.54
CA ASN A 309 12.07 1.36 14.85
C ASN A 309 12.70 -0.04 14.85
N GLN A 310 12.03 -1.09 14.36
CA GLN A 310 12.66 -2.41 14.25
C GLN A 310 12.61 -3.02 12.84
N CYS A 311 11.79 -2.47 11.96
CA CYS A 311 11.42 -3.07 10.69
C CYS A 311 12.29 -2.63 9.51
N GLY A 312 12.80 -3.60 8.72
CA GLY A 312 13.55 -3.36 7.49
C GLY A 312 15.05 -3.08 7.69
N GLY A 313 15.90 -3.39 6.70
CA GLY A 313 17.36 -3.20 6.75
C GLY A 313 18.08 -3.68 5.47
N GLN A 314 19.40 -3.46 5.36
CA GLN A 314 20.28 -4.08 4.34
C GLN A 314 20.92 -5.35 4.89
N LYS A 315 21.05 -6.42 4.07
CA LYS A 315 21.50 -7.76 4.52
C LYS A 315 22.73 -7.64 5.42
N SER A 316 22.54 -7.89 6.71
CA SER A 316 23.62 -8.02 7.67
C SER A 316 23.50 -9.38 8.35
N ASN A 317 24.63 -10.03 8.61
CA ASN A 317 24.67 -11.36 9.21
C ASN A 317 24.44 -11.33 10.74
N SER A 318 23.92 -10.23 11.29
CA SER A 318 23.84 -10.03 12.74
C SER A 318 22.57 -9.29 13.14
N CYS A 319 21.75 -9.97 13.95
CA CYS A 319 20.86 -9.32 14.91
C CYS A 319 21.72 -8.37 15.77
N GLN A 320 21.38 -7.09 15.80
CA GLN A 320 22.11 -6.09 16.61
C GLN A 320 21.46 -5.92 17.98
#